data_AF-A0A139X8C3-F1
#
_entry.id   AF-A0A139X8C3-F1
#
_cell.length_a   1.000
_cell.length_b   1.000
_cell.length_c   1.000
_cell.angle_alpha   90.00
_cell.angle_beta   90.00
_cell.angle_gamma   90.00
#
_symmetry.space_group_name_H-M   'P 1'
#
loop_
_entity.id
_entity.type
_entity.pdbx_description
1 polymer ?
#
loop_
_entity_poly.entity_id
_entity_poly.type
_entity_poly.pdbx_seq_one_letter_code
_entity_poly.pdbx_strand_id
1 'polypeptide(L)'
;MGFNTGQCLKTLQEHNSWVSSVAFNPESNILASGSHDQTVKLWDVNTGQCLKTLQGHTSWISSVAFSPQGDSLTSTSLDETIKLWNIKTGECLKTMRSDRPYEGMNITGTTGLTEVTIATLKALGAVEGVAQSRDNVSWQQYNSIFW
;
A
#
# COMPACT_ATOMS: atom_id res chain seq x y z
N MET A 1 -26.42 -8.17 30.48
CA MET A 1 -25.59 -7.08 29.94
C MET A 1 -24.32 -7.03 30.78
N GLY A 2 -23.18 -7.42 30.23
CA GLY A 2 -21.92 -7.49 31.00
C GLY A 2 -21.30 -6.10 31.14
N PHE A 3 -21.00 -5.70 32.36
CA PHE A 3 -20.25 -4.48 32.65
C PHE A 3 -18.79 -4.71 32.25
N ASN A 4 -18.32 -4.01 31.22
CA ASN A 4 -16.91 -4.02 30.85
C ASN A 4 -16.14 -3.23 31.93
N THR A 5 -15.27 -3.92 32.67
CA THR A 5 -14.50 -3.38 33.80
C THR A 5 -13.44 -2.34 33.41
N GLY A 6 -13.37 -1.94 32.14
CA GLY A 6 -12.32 -1.09 31.59
C GLY A 6 -10.92 -1.75 31.64
N GLN A 7 -10.85 -3.04 31.97
CA GLN A 7 -9.60 -3.76 32.08
C GLN A 7 -9.03 -4.06 30.69
N CYS A 8 -7.71 -3.88 30.55
CA CYS A 8 -6.99 -4.30 29.36
C CYS A 8 -7.14 -5.82 29.18
N LEU A 9 -7.68 -6.25 28.04
CA LEU A 9 -7.85 -7.67 27.73
C LEU A 9 -6.53 -8.31 27.29
N LYS A 10 -5.78 -7.64 26.41
CA LYS A 10 -4.50 -8.11 25.84
C LYS A 10 -3.63 -6.94 25.40
N THR A 11 -2.32 -7.14 25.46
CA THR A 11 -1.32 -6.23 24.89
C THR A 11 -0.53 -6.98 23.81
N LEU A 12 -0.47 -6.44 22.59
CA LEU A 12 0.22 -7.04 21.45
C LEU A 12 1.53 -6.27 21.20
N GLN A 13 2.70 -6.90 21.38
CA GLN A 13 4.00 -6.20 21.48
C GLN A 13 5.04 -6.52 20.38
N GLU A 14 4.64 -7.01 19.21
CA GLU A 14 5.60 -7.38 18.15
C GLU A 14 6.05 -6.23 17.24
N HIS A 15 5.42 -5.05 17.31
CA HIS A 15 5.87 -3.90 16.52
C HIS A 15 7.09 -3.24 17.17
N ASN A 16 8.05 -2.83 16.34
CA ASN A 16 9.31 -2.22 16.78
C ASN A 16 9.26 -0.67 16.78
N SER A 17 8.08 -0.09 16.54
CA SER A 17 7.87 1.34 16.53
C SER A 17 6.40 1.68 16.78
N TRP A 18 6.05 2.97 16.72
CA TRP A 18 4.69 3.44 16.94
C TRP A 18 3.68 2.75 16.02
N VAL A 19 2.55 2.33 16.60
CA VAL A 19 1.39 1.85 15.86
C VAL A 19 0.54 3.07 15.52
N SER A 20 0.37 3.35 14.23
CA SER A 20 -0.30 4.54 13.71
C SER A 20 -1.77 4.29 13.36
N SER A 21 -2.13 3.04 13.06
CA SER A 21 -3.47 2.67 12.61
C SER A 21 -3.80 1.23 12.93
N VAL A 22 -5.07 0.95 13.20
CA VAL A 22 -5.61 -0.39 13.42
C VAL A 22 -6.97 -0.53 12.76
N ALA A 23 -7.30 -1.74 12.29
CA ALA A 23 -8.60 -2.06 11.73
C ALA A 23 -9.00 -3.49 12.09
N PHE A 24 -10.26 -3.71 12.44
CA PHE A 24 -10.80 -5.06 12.59
C PHE A 24 -11.31 -5.56 11.24
N ASN A 25 -11.06 -6.83 10.97
CA ASN A 25 -11.69 -7.52 9.85
C ASN A 25 -13.19 -7.68 10.14
N PRO A 26 -14.10 -7.35 9.20
CA PRO A 26 -15.54 -7.45 9.43
C PRO A 26 -16.06 -8.90 9.52
N GLU A 27 -15.39 -9.84 8.86
CA GLU A 27 -15.87 -11.23 8.68
C GLU A 27 -15.08 -12.25 9.52
N SER A 28 -14.00 -11.84 10.19
CA SER A 28 -13.14 -12.75 10.96
C SER A 28 -12.55 -12.10 12.20
N ASN A 29 -12.03 -12.92 13.12
CA ASN A 29 -11.34 -12.47 14.33
C ASN A 29 -9.90 -11.99 14.07
N ILE A 30 -9.68 -11.31 12.94
CA ILE A 30 -8.37 -10.76 12.57
C ILE A 30 -8.35 -9.26 12.85
N LEU A 31 -7.31 -8.80 13.53
CA LEU A 31 -6.97 -7.38 13.66
C LEU A 31 -5.79 -7.10 12.72
N ALA A 32 -5.80 -5.97 12.02
CA ALA A 32 -4.64 -5.42 11.33
C ALA A 32 -4.09 -4.23 12.11
N SER A 33 -2.77 -4.09 12.15
CA SER A 33 -2.09 -2.89 12.66
C SER A 33 -1.01 -2.42 11.68
N GLY A 34 -0.95 -1.12 11.44
CA GLY A 34 0.12 -0.45 10.69
C GLY A 34 1.07 0.28 11.62
N SER A 35 2.37 0.26 11.33
CA SER A 35 3.40 0.87 12.18
C SER A 35 4.44 1.69 11.44
N HIS A 36 5.11 2.56 12.19
CA HIS A 36 6.32 3.27 11.78
C HIS A 36 7.53 2.33 11.58
N ASP A 37 7.43 1.06 11.97
CA ASP A 37 8.41 0.02 11.60
C ASP A 37 8.28 -0.45 10.14
N GLN A 38 7.43 0.21 9.35
CA GLN A 38 7.18 -0.03 7.92
C GLN A 38 6.44 -1.35 7.63
N THR A 39 5.92 -2.00 8.66
CA THR A 39 5.18 -3.25 8.52
C THR A 39 3.69 -3.08 8.83
N VAL A 40 2.90 -3.96 8.22
CA VAL A 40 1.53 -4.22 8.65
C VAL A 40 1.50 -5.60 9.29
N LYS A 41 0.93 -5.74 10.48
CA LYS A 41 0.78 -7.05 11.14
C LYS A 41 -0.68 -7.46 11.20
N LEU A 42 -0.92 -8.75 11.03
CA LEU A 42 -2.23 -9.39 11.20
C LEU A 42 -2.20 -10.23 12.46
N TRP A 43 -3.22 -10.10 13.29
CA TRP A 43 -3.29 -10.72 14.60
C TRP A 43 -4.56 -11.53 14.74
N ASP A 44 -4.48 -12.67 15.39
CA ASP A 44 -5.66 -13.35 15.89
C ASP A 44 -6.09 -12.68 17.21
N VAL A 45 -7.32 -12.16 17.24
CA VAL A 45 -7.84 -11.39 18.38
C VAL A 45 -8.00 -12.25 19.64
N ASN A 46 -8.35 -13.52 19.49
CA ASN A 46 -8.65 -14.43 20.61
C ASN A 46 -7.38 -14.88 21.34
N THR A 47 -6.35 -15.19 20.58
CA THR A 47 -5.06 -15.66 21.09
C THR A 47 -4.13 -14.50 21.39
N GLY A 48 -4.17 -13.43 20.58
CA GLY A 48 -3.19 -12.35 20.57
C GLY A 48 -1.92 -12.68 19.78
N GLN A 49 -1.91 -13.78 19.01
CA GLN A 49 -0.75 -14.16 18.21
C GLN A 49 -0.67 -13.33 16.92
N CYS A 50 0.55 -12.93 16.56
CA CYS A 50 0.83 -12.37 15.24
C CYS A 50 0.78 -13.48 14.19
N LEU A 51 -0.23 -13.47 13.34
CA LEU A 51 -0.43 -14.44 12.27
C LEU A 51 0.50 -14.18 11.08
N LYS A 52 0.66 -12.91 10.70
CA LYS A 52 1.47 -12.49 9.55
C LYS A 52 2.09 -11.12 9.78
N THR A 53 3.28 -10.93 9.22
CA THR A 53 3.91 -9.60 9.06
C THR A 53 4.02 -9.32 7.56
N LEU A 54 3.27 -8.34 7.07
CA LEU A 54 3.26 -7.90 5.68
C LEU A 54 4.37 -6.84 5.51
N GLN A 55 5.38 -7.20 4.73
CA GLN A 55 6.51 -6.33 4.41
C GLN A 55 6.44 -5.87 2.95
N GLY A 56 6.92 -4.66 2.69
CA GLY A 56 7.05 -4.14 1.32
C GLY A 56 6.88 -2.63 1.20
N HIS A 57 6.35 -1.96 2.22
CA HIS A 57 6.47 -0.50 2.33
C HIS A 57 7.90 -0.12 2.73
N THR A 58 8.37 1.04 2.25
CA THR A 58 9.73 1.55 2.52
C THR A 58 9.73 2.75 3.45
N SER A 59 8.58 3.07 4.03
CA SER A 59 8.38 4.15 4.99
C SER A 59 7.17 3.83 5.89
N TRP A 60 6.90 4.70 6.85
CA TRP A 60 5.90 4.49 7.89
C TRP A 60 4.51 4.25 7.32
N ILE A 61 3.81 3.25 7.86
CA ILE A 61 2.40 3.05 7.56
C ILE A 61 1.60 4.19 8.21
N SER A 62 0.72 4.82 7.46
CA SER A 62 -0.16 5.89 7.95
C SER A 62 -1.57 5.40 8.24
N SER A 63 -2.07 4.42 7.47
CA SER A 63 -3.41 3.86 7.66
C SER A 63 -3.51 2.43 7.16
N VAL A 64 -4.42 1.66 7.75
CA VAL A 64 -4.86 0.33 7.27
C VAL A 64 -6.39 0.27 7.24
N ALA A 65 -6.94 -0.44 6.26
CA ALA A 65 -8.39 -0.66 6.15
C ALA A 65 -8.68 -2.00 5.48
N PHE A 66 -9.60 -2.77 6.05
CA PHE A 66 -10.10 -3.99 5.42
C PHE A 66 -11.12 -3.65 4.34
N SER A 67 -11.15 -4.49 3.31
CA SER A 67 -12.31 -4.55 2.42
C SER A 67 -13.56 -4.97 3.20
N PRO A 68 -14.76 -4.61 2.71
CA PRO A 68 -16.02 -5.02 3.35
C PRO A 68 -16.18 -6.54 3.49
N GLN A 69 -15.59 -7.31 2.56
CA GLN A 69 -15.63 -8.78 2.58
C GLN A 69 -14.52 -9.41 3.43
N GLY A 70 -13.58 -8.61 3.96
CA GLY A 70 -12.50 -9.08 4.83
C GLY A 70 -11.44 -9.95 4.14
N ASP A 71 -11.49 -10.15 2.83
CA ASP A 71 -10.53 -10.99 2.09
C ASP A 71 -9.22 -10.25 1.75
N SER A 72 -9.28 -8.93 1.76
CA SER A 72 -8.21 -8.03 1.36
C SER A 72 -8.08 -6.84 2.30
N LEU A 73 -6.87 -6.28 2.35
CA LEU A 73 -6.51 -5.12 3.18
C LEU A 73 -5.75 -4.11 2.35
N THR A 74 -6.08 -2.85 2.51
CA THR A 74 -5.30 -1.73 1.97
C THR A 74 -4.46 -1.10 3.07
N SER A 75 -3.21 -0.78 2.76
CA SER A 75 -2.34 0.04 3.60
C SER A 75 -1.81 1.25 2.82
N THR A 76 -1.70 2.38 3.50
CA THR A 76 -1.10 3.61 2.97
C THR A 76 0.19 3.91 3.73
N SER A 77 1.17 4.50 3.05
CA SER A 77 2.47 4.81 3.66
C SER A 77 3.01 6.17 3.22
N LEU A 78 3.93 6.69 4.02
CA LEU A 78 4.75 7.86 3.69
C LEU A 78 5.75 7.58 2.54
N ASP A 79 5.80 6.36 1.99
CA ASP A 79 6.56 6.02 0.79
C ASP A 79 5.83 6.38 -0.51
N GLU A 80 4.74 7.18 -0.42
CA GLU A 80 3.89 7.62 -1.53
C GLU A 80 3.09 6.49 -2.18
N THR A 81 3.04 5.30 -1.56
CA THR A 81 2.30 4.15 -2.09
C THR A 81 1.12 3.72 -1.23
N ILE A 82 0.17 3.10 -1.92
CA ILE A 82 -0.94 2.33 -1.35
C ILE A 82 -0.74 0.89 -1.78
N LYS A 83 -0.78 -0.05 -0.85
CA LYS A 83 -0.66 -1.48 -1.14
C LYS A 83 -1.95 -2.21 -0.82
N LEU A 84 -2.37 -3.07 -1.75
CA LEU A 84 -3.46 -4.02 -1.57
C LEU A 84 -2.87 -5.39 -1.25
N TRP A 85 -3.34 -6.00 -0.18
CA TRP A 85 -2.84 -7.27 0.33
C TRP A 85 -3.95 -8.31 0.31
N ASN A 86 -3.59 -9.55 -0.02
CA ASN A 86 -4.45 -10.69 0.22
C ASN A 86 -4.28 -11.15 1.67
N ILE A 87 -5.37 -11.22 2.45
CA ILE A 87 -5.30 -11.56 3.88
C ILE A 87 -4.90 -13.03 4.10
N LYS A 88 -5.36 -13.93 3.24
CA LYS A 88 -5.11 -15.36 3.36
C LYS A 88 -3.66 -15.71 3.03
N THR A 89 -3.14 -15.20 1.91
CA THR A 89 -1.77 -15.50 1.48
C THR A 89 -0.76 -14.58 2.17
N GLY A 90 -1.11 -13.32 2.41
CA GLY A 90 -0.19 -12.27 2.88
C GLY A 90 0.57 -11.59 1.75
N GLU A 91 0.24 -11.90 0.50
CA GLU A 91 0.92 -11.32 -0.67
C GLU A 91 0.42 -9.91 -0.99
N CYS A 92 1.33 -9.08 -1.48
CA CYS A 92 0.97 -7.79 -2.06
C CYS A 92 0.41 -8.00 -3.47
N LEU A 93 -0.89 -7.81 -3.63
CA LEU A 93 -1.60 -7.96 -4.91
C LEU A 93 -1.34 -6.77 -5.83
N LYS A 94 -1.25 -5.56 -5.26
CA LYS A 94 -1.07 -4.33 -6.04
C LYS A 94 -0.36 -3.27 -5.22
N THR A 95 0.54 -2.54 -5.87
CA THR A 95 1.09 -1.28 -5.36
C THR A 95 0.60 -0.16 -6.26
N MET A 96 0.03 0.88 -5.66
CA MET A 96 -0.55 2.03 -6.35
C MET A 96 0.16 3.29 -5.86
N ARG A 97 0.46 4.21 -6.78
CA ARG A 97 1.00 5.54 -6.48
C ARG A 97 0.53 6.49 -7.57
N SER A 98 0.56 7.78 -7.29
CA SER A 98 0.43 8.77 -8.36
C SER A 98 1.68 8.73 -9.24
N ASP A 99 1.50 8.93 -10.54
CA ASP A 99 2.62 9.19 -11.44
C ASP A 99 3.33 10.48 -10.97
N ARG A 100 4.66 10.44 -10.98
CA ARG A 100 5.45 11.64 -10.69
C ARG A 100 5.38 12.58 -11.88
N PRO A 101 5.43 13.92 -11.68
CA PRO A 101 5.24 14.89 -12.76
C PRO A 101 6.14 14.71 -13.99
N TYR A 102 7.34 14.13 -13.78
CA TYR A 102 8.33 13.92 -14.83
C TYR A 102 8.31 12.50 -15.40
N GLU A 103 7.64 11.56 -14.76
CA GLU A 103 7.61 10.16 -15.18
C GLU A 103 6.78 10.02 -16.45
N GLY A 104 7.42 9.58 -17.54
CA GLY A 104 6.83 9.53 -18.87
C GLY A 104 6.65 10.89 -19.55
N MET A 105 7.19 11.98 -19.01
CA MET A 105 7.17 13.29 -19.66
C MET A 105 8.00 13.24 -20.95
N ASN A 106 7.36 13.50 -22.10
CA ASN A 106 8.07 13.53 -23.37
C ASN A 106 8.80 14.86 -23.55
N ILE A 107 10.14 14.82 -23.62
CA ILE A 107 11.01 15.98 -23.82
C ILE A 107 11.57 16.07 -25.25
N THR A 108 11.03 15.30 -26.18
CA THR A 108 11.47 15.31 -27.58
C THR A 108 11.17 16.68 -28.22
N GLY A 109 12.20 17.30 -28.80
CA GLY A 109 12.06 18.58 -29.52
C GLY A 109 11.96 19.81 -28.63
N THR A 110 12.12 19.68 -27.31
CA THR A 110 12.18 20.84 -26.42
C THR A 110 13.46 21.64 -26.66
N THR A 111 13.34 22.93 -26.93
CA THR A 111 14.48 23.84 -27.14
C THR A 111 14.88 24.54 -25.85
N GLY A 112 16.17 24.85 -25.69
CA GLY A 112 16.67 25.66 -24.55
C GLY A 112 17.01 24.88 -23.28
N LEU A 113 16.94 23.54 -23.30
CA LEU A 113 17.42 22.70 -22.21
C LEU A 113 18.91 22.36 -22.39
N THR A 114 19.67 22.36 -21.29
CA THR A 114 21.07 21.88 -21.27
C THR A 114 21.12 20.35 -21.20
N GLU A 115 22.25 19.75 -21.58
CA GLU A 115 22.47 18.31 -21.44
C GLU A 115 22.27 17.82 -20.00
N VAL A 116 22.71 18.61 -19.01
CA VAL A 116 22.55 18.30 -17.59
C VAL A 116 21.07 18.34 -17.18
N THR A 117 20.30 19.29 -17.70
CA THR A 117 18.86 19.37 -17.46
C THR A 117 18.14 18.16 -18.06
N ILE A 118 18.51 17.77 -19.28
CA ILE A 118 17.95 16.58 -19.96
C ILE A 118 18.28 15.31 -19.16
N ALA A 119 19.53 15.14 -18.73
CA ALA A 119 19.94 14.01 -17.90
C ALA A 119 19.17 13.96 -16.57
N THR A 120 18.95 15.11 -15.95
CA THR A 120 18.17 15.23 -14.71
C THR A 120 16.71 14.83 -14.94
N LEU A 121 16.07 15.34 -15.99
CA LEU A 121 14.68 15.00 -16.33
C LEU A 121 14.54 13.51 -16.63
N LYS A 122 15.48 12.91 -17.37
CA LYS A 122 15.52 11.46 -17.63
C LYS A 122 15.67 10.65 -16.34
N ALA A 123 16.51 11.11 -15.40
CA ALA A 123 16.64 10.48 -14.07
C ALA A 123 15.33 10.58 -13.25
N LEU A 124 14.50 11.59 -13.50
CA LEU A 124 13.17 11.74 -12.92
C LEU A 124 12.07 10.99 -13.70
N GLY A 125 12.43 10.29 -14.78
CA GLY A 125 11.53 9.44 -15.57
C GLY A 125 11.06 10.04 -16.91
N ALA A 126 11.59 11.19 -17.34
CA ALA A 126 11.27 11.75 -18.65
C ALA A 126 11.80 10.86 -19.79
N VAL A 127 11.13 10.91 -20.93
CA VAL A 127 11.40 10.05 -22.10
C VAL A 127 11.66 10.88 -23.36
N GLU A 128 12.47 10.33 -24.27
CA GLU A 128 12.67 10.84 -25.63
C GLU A 128 12.21 9.77 -26.62
N GLY A 129 11.43 10.17 -27.63
CA GLY A 129 10.84 9.27 -28.64
C GLY A 129 9.40 9.62 -29.00
N VAL A 130 8.90 8.99 -30.07
CA VAL A 130 7.49 9.08 -30.46
C VAL A 130 6.65 8.50 -29.32
N ALA A 131 5.65 9.24 -28.86
CA ALA A 131 4.72 8.76 -27.84
C ALA A 131 4.11 7.44 -28.32
N GLN A 132 4.55 6.31 -27.75
CA GLN A 132 3.75 5.09 -27.82
C GLN A 132 2.46 5.42 -27.06
N SER A 133 1.33 5.34 -27.77
CA SER A 133 0.00 5.44 -27.17
C SER A 133 -0.02 4.61 -25.89
N ARG A 134 -0.47 5.22 -24.78
CA ARG A 134 -0.67 4.55 -23.47
C ARG A 134 -1.67 3.39 -23.52
N ASP A 135 -2.13 3.01 -24.70
CA ASP A 135 -3.13 1.96 -24.97
C ASP A 135 -2.55 0.54 -25.08
N ASN A 136 -1.23 0.34 -24.93
CA ASN A 136 -0.64 -1.01 -24.87
C ASN A 136 -0.52 -1.58 -23.45
N VAL A 137 -1.11 -0.95 -22.45
CA VAL A 137 -1.50 -1.66 -21.22
C VAL A 137 -2.83 -2.32 -21.51
N SER A 138 -2.82 -3.63 -21.75
CA SER A 138 -4.01 -4.43 -22.04
C SER A 138 -5.10 -4.23 -20.96
N TRP A 139 -6.10 -3.40 -21.25
CA TRP A 139 -7.36 -3.28 -20.50
C TRP A 139 -8.21 -4.57 -20.54
N GLN A 140 -7.70 -5.65 -21.15
CA GLN A 140 -8.35 -6.97 -21.23
C GLN A 140 -8.39 -7.73 -19.90
N GLN A 141 -7.81 -7.22 -18.80
CA GLN A 141 -7.93 -7.86 -17.49
C GLN A 141 -8.91 -7.15 -16.53
N TYR A 142 -9.57 -6.07 -16.96
CA TYR A 142 -10.46 -5.26 -16.12
C TYR A 142 -11.97 -5.38 -16.45
N ASN A 143 -12.38 -6.32 -17.31
CA ASN A 143 -13.79 -6.61 -17.59
C ASN A 143 -14.17 -8.05 -17.22
N SER A 144 -14.12 -8.33 -15.94
CA SER A 144 -15.01 -9.25 -15.21
C SER A 144 -14.58 -9.00 -13.78
N ILE A 145 -15.27 -8.19 -12.96
CA ILE A 145 -16.50 -8.55 -12.27
C ILE A 145 -17.22 -7.24 -11.90
N PHE A 146 -18.34 -6.95 -12.56
CA PHE A 146 -19.42 -6.16 -11.97
C PHE A 146 -20.60 -7.14 -11.79
N TRP A 147 -21.15 -7.10 -10.57
CA TRP A 147 -22.07 -8.02 -9.88
C TRP A 147 -21.42 -9.28 -9.30
#